data_AF-A0A4R0Z0H1-F1
#
_entry.id   AF-A0A4R0Z0H1-F1
#
_cell.length_a   1.000
_cell.length_b   1.000
_cell.length_c   1.000
_cell.angle_alpha   90.00
_cell.angle_beta   90.00
_cell.angle_gamma   90.00
#
_symmetry.space_group_name_H-M   'P 1'
#
loop_
_entity.id
_entity.type
_entity.pdbx_description
1 polymer ?
#
loop_
_entity_poly.entity_id
_entity_poly.type
_entity_poly.pdbx_seq_one_letter_code
_entity_poly.pdbx_strand_id
1 'polypeptide(L)'
;MDVAVDDDARLMLAYARGDVSAFDALYARHRGTLYRFLLRAARDPRLAEELFQETWSRVVAARARYAPQAKFTTWLLQIAHNLLIDAHRRKRPLATGEEAEGALANISIPEREQPEHVLSEFERRRRLQLAIEQLPEEQRTAVLLRLENDLSVEEIAEVTGVGRETAKSRLRYAMNRLREQLAE
;
A
#
# COMPACT_ATOMS: atom_id res chain seq x y z
N MET A 1 -9.21 -9.36 24.28
CA MET A 1 -9.99 -8.17 23.89
C MET A 1 -10.71 -8.59 22.62
N ASP A 2 -12.03 -8.76 22.70
CA ASP A 2 -12.85 -9.27 21.59
C ASP A 2 -12.82 -8.21 20.49
N VAL A 3 -12.00 -8.41 19.46
CA VAL A 3 -11.92 -7.47 18.33
C VAL A 3 -13.26 -7.62 17.62
N ALA A 4 -14.12 -6.62 17.77
CA ALA A 4 -15.40 -6.59 17.05
C ALA A 4 -15.12 -6.88 15.58
N VAL A 5 -15.64 -8.01 15.09
CA VAL A 5 -15.43 -8.45 13.71
C VAL A 5 -15.98 -7.36 12.79
N ASP A 6 -15.07 -6.71 12.07
CA ASP A 6 -15.42 -5.65 11.11
C ASP A 6 -16.20 -6.23 9.92
N ASP A 7 -16.84 -5.35 9.15
CA ASP A 7 -17.71 -5.77 8.05
C ASP A 7 -16.96 -6.60 6.99
N ASP A 8 -15.73 -6.23 6.68
CA ASP A 8 -14.90 -6.94 5.70
C ASP A 8 -14.47 -8.31 6.23
N ALA A 9 -14.18 -8.42 7.52
CA ALA A 9 -13.94 -9.70 8.17
C ALA A 9 -15.18 -10.62 8.13
N ARG A 10 -16.40 -10.08 8.22
CA ARG A 10 -17.64 -10.88 8.05
C ARG A 10 -17.80 -11.37 6.61
N LEU A 11 -17.51 -10.53 5.62
CA LEU A 11 -17.49 -10.93 4.21
C LEU A 11 -16.48 -12.05 3.97
N MET A 12 -15.27 -11.93 4.53
CA MET A 12 -14.26 -12.97 4.41
C MET A 12 -14.69 -14.30 5.06
N LEU A 13 -15.34 -14.25 6.22
CA LEU A 13 -15.90 -15.44 6.88
C LEU A 13 -17.06 -16.07 6.09
N ALA A 14 -17.91 -15.26 5.44
CA ALA A 14 -18.95 -15.76 4.55
C ALA A 14 -18.34 -16.44 3.31
N TYR A 15 -17.34 -15.82 2.71
CA TYR A 15 -16.59 -16.40 1.61
C TYR A 15 -15.92 -17.73 1.99
N ALA A 16 -15.35 -17.82 3.20
CA ALA A 16 -14.78 -19.06 3.72
C ALA A 16 -15.81 -20.21 3.78
N ARG A 17 -17.11 -19.90 3.94
CA ARG A 17 -18.22 -20.86 3.93
C ARG A 17 -18.80 -21.13 2.54
N GLY A 18 -18.23 -20.53 1.49
CA GLY A 18 -18.62 -20.76 0.09
C GLY A 18 -19.47 -19.65 -0.54
N ASP A 19 -19.72 -18.54 0.16
CA ASP A 19 -20.43 -17.40 -0.44
C ASP A 19 -19.49 -16.59 -1.36
N VAL A 20 -19.56 -16.85 -2.66
CA VAL A 20 -18.74 -16.17 -3.66
C VAL A 20 -19.08 -14.67 -3.76
N SER A 21 -20.34 -14.29 -3.54
CA SER A 21 -20.75 -12.89 -3.62
C SER A 21 -20.12 -12.02 -2.53
N ALA A 22 -19.82 -12.63 -1.37
CA ALA A 22 -19.09 -11.98 -0.29
C ALA A 22 -17.64 -11.65 -0.70
N PHE A 23 -17.00 -12.51 -1.49
CA PHE A 23 -15.68 -12.22 -2.06
C PHE A 23 -15.74 -11.10 -3.09
N ASP A 24 -16.76 -11.05 -3.95
CA ASP A 24 -16.91 -9.99 -4.94
C ASP A 24 -17.04 -8.61 -4.28
N ALA A 25 -17.83 -8.51 -3.21
CA ALA A 25 -17.96 -7.29 -2.42
C ALA A 25 -16.62 -6.88 -1.78
N LEU A 26 -15.92 -7.83 -1.17
CA LEU A 26 -14.62 -7.62 -0.54
C LEU A 26 -13.56 -7.18 -1.56
N TYR A 27 -13.48 -7.87 -2.69
CA TYR A 27 -12.58 -7.56 -3.78
C TYR A 27 -12.85 -6.16 -4.35
N ALA A 28 -14.12 -5.83 -4.60
CA ALA A 28 -14.51 -4.53 -5.12
C ALA A 28 -14.10 -3.37 -4.19
N ARG A 29 -14.21 -3.55 -2.87
CA ARG A 29 -13.82 -2.56 -1.86
C ARG A 29 -12.32 -2.31 -1.83
N HIS A 30 -11.49 -3.35 -1.91
CA HIS A 30 -10.05 -3.21 -1.64
C HIS A 30 -9.15 -3.22 -2.88
N ARG A 31 -9.62 -3.72 -4.04
CA ARG A 31 -8.78 -3.83 -5.25
C ARG A 31 -8.11 -2.51 -5.63
N GLY A 32 -8.83 -1.40 -5.50
CA GLY A 32 -8.33 -0.07 -5.88
C GLY A 32 -7.23 0.44 -4.95
N THR A 33 -7.46 0.39 -3.63
CA THR A 33 -6.49 0.89 -2.63
C THR A 33 -5.24 0.00 -2.58
N LEU A 34 -5.41 -1.32 -2.66
CA LEU A 34 -4.30 -2.26 -2.72
C LEU A 34 -3.43 -2.04 -3.96
N TYR A 35 -4.04 -1.90 -5.13
CA TYR A 35 -3.29 -1.68 -6.36
C TYR A 35 -2.51 -0.37 -6.33
N ARG A 36 -3.13 0.74 -5.87
CA ARG A 36 -2.43 2.03 -5.73
C ARG A 36 -1.26 1.96 -4.74
N PHE A 37 -1.46 1.28 -3.62
CA PHE A 37 -0.38 1.03 -2.65
C PHE A 37 0.78 0.29 -3.31
N LEU A 38 0.53 -0.85 -3.95
CA LEU A 38 1.57 -1.66 -4.60
C LEU A 38 2.28 -0.92 -5.73
N LEU A 39 1.53 -0.20 -6.56
CA LEU A 39 2.06 0.59 -7.68
C LEU A 39 3.06 1.64 -7.21
N ARG A 40 2.73 2.38 -6.14
CA ARG A 40 3.61 3.40 -5.56
C ARG A 40 4.76 2.80 -4.75
N ALA A 41 4.54 1.66 -4.09
CA ALA A 41 5.54 1.04 -3.24
C ALA A 41 6.62 0.28 -4.03
N ALA A 42 6.24 -0.41 -5.12
CA ALA A 42 7.11 -1.23 -5.94
C ALA A 42 7.95 -0.45 -6.97
N ARG A 43 7.50 0.76 -7.37
CA ARG A 43 8.14 1.60 -8.43
C ARG A 43 8.33 0.91 -9.77
N ASP A 44 7.54 -0.13 -10.02
CA ASP A 44 7.60 -0.96 -11.22
C ASP A 44 6.17 -1.49 -11.46
N PRO A 45 5.46 -0.99 -12.49
CA PRO A 45 4.07 -1.38 -12.75
C PRO A 45 3.90 -2.88 -13.00
N ARG A 46 4.90 -3.56 -13.58
CA ARG A 46 4.83 -5.00 -13.81
C ARG A 46 4.93 -5.76 -12.49
N LEU A 47 5.88 -5.38 -11.65
CA LEU A 47 6.00 -5.94 -10.32
C LEU A 47 4.74 -5.66 -9.48
N ALA A 48 4.18 -4.47 -9.57
CA ALA A 48 2.95 -4.13 -8.85
C ALA A 48 1.77 -5.03 -9.24
N GLU A 49 1.60 -5.29 -10.54
CA GLU A 49 0.59 -6.23 -11.04
C GLU A 49 0.83 -7.65 -10.52
N GLU A 50 2.06 -8.15 -10.61
CA GLU A 50 2.43 -9.48 -10.10
C GLU A 50 2.13 -9.61 -8.59
N LEU A 51 2.53 -8.62 -7.79
CA LEU A 51 2.28 -8.59 -6.35
C LEU A 51 0.78 -8.48 -6.04
N PHE A 52 0.02 -7.74 -6.84
CA PHE A 52 -1.42 -7.59 -6.69
C PHE A 52 -2.14 -8.93 -6.89
N GLN A 53 -1.83 -9.62 -8.00
CA GLN A 53 -2.41 -10.93 -8.29
C GLN A 53 -2.02 -11.97 -7.24
N GLU A 54 -0.74 -12.01 -6.84
CA GLU A 54 -0.26 -12.93 -5.81
C GLU A 54 -0.88 -12.64 -4.44
N THR A 55 -1.12 -11.36 -4.09
CA THR A 55 -1.81 -11.01 -2.84
C THR A 55 -3.23 -11.60 -2.82
N TRP A 56 -4.01 -11.41 -3.88
CA TRP A 56 -5.37 -11.97 -3.94
C TRP A 56 -5.38 -13.49 -4.02
N SER A 57 -4.42 -14.10 -4.73
CA SER A 57 -4.22 -15.56 -4.72
C SER A 57 -4.00 -16.09 -3.31
N ARG A 58 -3.18 -15.42 -2.50
CA ARG A 58 -2.96 -15.78 -1.09
C ARG A 58 -4.20 -15.58 -0.22
N VAL A 59 -4.99 -14.54 -0.46
CA VAL A 59 -6.28 -14.33 0.22
C VAL A 59 -7.22 -15.50 -0.05
N VAL A 60 -7.38 -15.88 -1.33
CA VAL A 60 -8.22 -17.00 -1.76
C VAL A 60 -7.74 -18.32 -1.15
N ALA A 61 -6.43 -18.59 -1.21
CA ALA A 61 -5.83 -19.80 -0.65
C ALA A 61 -5.97 -19.87 0.89
N ALA A 62 -5.97 -18.72 1.56
CA ALA A 62 -6.11 -18.65 3.01
C ALA A 62 -7.56 -18.71 3.50
N ARG A 63 -8.57 -18.69 2.62
CA ARG A 63 -9.98 -18.51 3.02
C ARG A 63 -10.45 -19.49 4.10
N ALA A 64 -10.11 -20.77 3.97
CA ALA A 64 -10.60 -21.82 4.88
C ALA A 64 -9.95 -21.75 6.27
N ARG A 65 -8.79 -21.10 6.38
CA ARG A 65 -8.01 -20.94 7.62
C ARG A 65 -8.06 -19.51 8.16
N TYR A 66 -8.83 -18.62 7.52
CA TYR A 66 -8.92 -17.24 7.94
C TYR A 66 -9.59 -17.13 9.31
N ALA A 67 -8.95 -16.41 10.22
CA ALA A 67 -9.49 -16.06 11.52
C ALA A 67 -9.26 -14.55 11.75
N PRO A 68 -10.30 -13.78 12.11
CA PRO A 68 -10.17 -12.34 12.31
C PRO A 68 -9.41 -12.05 13.62
N GLN A 69 -8.11 -11.81 13.50
CA GLN A 69 -7.24 -11.39 14.61
C GLN A 69 -6.99 -9.87 14.59
N ALA A 70 -7.19 -9.25 13.44
CA ALA A 70 -7.06 -7.82 13.16
C ALA A 70 -8.09 -7.44 12.11
N LYS A 71 -8.17 -6.14 11.78
CA LYS A 71 -9.00 -5.71 10.64
C LYS A 71 -8.59 -6.44 9.36
N PHE A 72 -9.56 -6.79 8.52
CA PHE A 72 -9.25 -7.43 7.23
C PHE A 72 -8.25 -6.63 6.40
N THR A 73 -8.39 -5.29 6.36
CA THR A 73 -7.48 -4.40 5.62
C THR A 73 -6.04 -4.51 6.10
N THR A 74 -5.82 -4.58 7.43
CA THR A 74 -4.49 -4.78 8.02
C THR A 74 -3.89 -6.12 7.56
N TRP A 75 -4.67 -7.20 7.64
CA TRP A 75 -4.23 -8.53 7.22
C TRP A 75 -3.90 -8.59 5.71
N LEU A 76 -4.74 -7.98 4.87
CA LEU A 76 -4.52 -7.88 3.42
C LEU A 76 -3.22 -7.13 3.10
N LEU A 77 -3.02 -5.98 3.71
CA LEU A 77 -1.84 -5.14 3.48
C LEU A 77 -0.57 -5.77 4.06
N GLN A 78 -0.67 -6.57 5.13
CA GLN A 78 0.45 -7.35 5.64
C GLN A 78 0.91 -8.41 4.63
N ILE A 79 -0.02 -9.12 3.97
CA ILE A 79 0.32 -10.05 2.88
C ILE A 79 1.05 -9.31 1.75
N ALA A 80 0.49 -8.19 1.31
CA ALA A 80 1.04 -7.37 0.24
C ALA A 80 2.43 -6.81 0.58
N HIS A 81 2.60 -6.33 1.81
CA HIS A 81 3.87 -5.80 2.31
C HIS A 81 4.95 -6.87 2.38
N ASN A 82 4.64 -8.06 2.91
CA ASN A 82 5.60 -9.17 2.96
C ASN A 82 6.08 -9.57 1.56
N LEU A 83 5.14 -9.67 0.60
CA LEU A 83 5.45 -9.94 -0.80
C LEU A 83 6.36 -8.87 -1.41
N LEU A 84 6.09 -7.60 -1.13
CA LEU A 84 6.91 -6.48 -1.58
C LEU A 84 8.34 -6.55 -1.02
N ILE A 85 8.49 -6.80 0.29
CA ILE A 85 9.80 -6.94 0.93
C ILE A 85 10.58 -8.12 0.33
N ASP A 86 9.91 -9.26 0.10
CA ASP A 86 10.52 -10.42 -0.56
C ASP A 86 10.95 -10.11 -2.00
N ALA A 87 10.18 -9.31 -2.75
CA ALA A 87 10.55 -8.86 -4.09
C ALA A 87 11.77 -7.92 -4.07
N HIS A 88 11.80 -6.94 -3.17
CA HIS A 88 12.95 -6.04 -3.03
C HIS A 88 14.21 -6.78 -2.58
N ARG A 89 14.09 -7.75 -1.68
CA ARG A 89 15.24 -8.59 -1.25
C ARG A 89 15.81 -9.40 -2.41
N ARG A 90 14.96 -9.90 -3.32
CA ARG A 90 15.40 -10.64 -4.53
C ARG A 90 16.02 -9.73 -5.59
N LYS A 91 15.57 -8.48 -5.72
CA LYS A 91 16.12 -7.50 -6.66
C LYS A 91 17.47 -6.92 -6.20
N ARG A 92 17.80 -6.98 -4.91
CA ARG A 92 19.12 -6.58 -4.40
C ARG A 92 20.13 -7.70 -4.66
N PRO A 93 21.13 -7.52 -5.55
CA PRO A 93 22.26 -8.44 -5.59
C PRO A 93 22.97 -8.41 -4.24
N LEU A 94 23.51 -9.53 -3.81
CA LEU A 94 24.45 -9.60 -2.69
C LEU A 94 25.74 -8.84 -3.06
N ALA A 95 25.74 -7.51 -3.04
CA ALA A 95 26.87 -6.60 -2.85
C ALA A 95 26.52 -5.18 -3.32
N THR A 96 26.85 -4.20 -2.47
CA THR A 96 27.17 -2.78 -2.73
C THR A 96 26.17 -1.92 -3.50
N GLY A 97 25.93 -0.73 -2.93
CA GLY A 97 24.95 0.22 -3.40
C GLY A 97 25.19 0.65 -4.83
N GLU A 98 24.13 0.62 -5.61
CA GLU A 98 23.96 1.43 -6.81
C GLU A 98 22.46 1.71 -6.97
N GLU A 99 22.19 2.96 -7.30
CA GLU A 99 20.89 3.60 -7.36
C GLU A 99 20.07 3.00 -8.50
N ALA A 100 18.87 2.51 -8.20
CA ALA A 100 17.92 2.13 -9.23
C ALA A 100 17.25 3.40 -9.78
N GLU A 101 17.82 3.86 -10.89
CA GLU A 101 17.32 4.90 -11.77
C GLU A 101 15.93 4.54 -12.31
N GLY A 102 15.07 5.56 -12.39
CA GLY A 102 13.62 5.44 -12.42
C GLY A 102 13.02 4.76 -13.64
N ALA A 103 12.10 3.82 -13.39
CA ALA A 103 11.10 3.40 -14.36
C ALA A 103 9.90 4.38 -14.31
N LEU A 104 10.01 5.44 -15.11
CA LEU A 104 8.90 6.30 -15.47
C LEU A 104 7.82 5.50 -16.21
N ALA A 105 6.60 5.50 -15.68
CA ALA A 105 5.39 5.42 -16.48
C ALA A 105 4.40 6.44 -15.89
N ASN A 106 4.03 7.43 -16.69
CA ASN A 106 2.98 8.39 -16.37
C ASN A 106 1.70 7.61 -16.00
N ILE A 107 1.39 7.52 -14.71
CA ILE A 107 0.10 7.05 -14.23
C ILE A 107 -0.88 8.20 -14.47
N SER A 108 -1.43 8.23 -15.69
CA SER A 108 -2.51 9.14 -16.05
C SER A 108 -3.78 8.64 -15.37
N ILE A 109 -4.20 9.34 -14.31
CA ILE A 109 -5.56 9.27 -13.80
C ILE A 109 -6.46 9.86 -14.91
N PRO A 110 -7.53 9.18 -15.36
CA PRO A 110 -8.37 9.73 -16.41
C PRO A 110 -9.19 10.89 -15.84
N GLU A 111 -8.85 12.12 -16.21
CA GLU A 111 -9.62 13.29 -15.82
C GLU A 111 -9.92 14.13 -17.07
N ARG A 112 -11.21 14.25 -17.38
CA ARG A 112 -11.74 15.17 -18.39
C ARG A 112 -11.88 16.55 -17.74
N GLU A 113 -11.49 17.58 -18.51
CA GLU A 113 -11.90 19.01 -18.47
C GLU A 113 -10.95 20.09 -17.87
N GLN A 114 -10.43 20.92 -18.81
CA GLN A 114 -10.22 22.39 -18.82
C GLN A 114 -8.92 23.06 -18.26
N PRO A 115 -8.39 24.14 -18.90
CA PRO A 115 -6.95 24.19 -19.24
C PRO A 115 -5.98 25.03 -18.39
N GLU A 116 -6.38 25.73 -17.32
CA GLU A 116 -5.47 26.73 -16.70
C GLU A 116 -5.19 26.44 -15.22
N HIS A 117 -6.21 25.99 -14.48
CA HIS A 117 -6.09 25.57 -13.08
C HIS A 117 -5.60 24.11 -12.95
N VAL A 118 -5.83 23.28 -13.98
CA VAL A 118 -5.40 21.88 -14.01
C VAL A 118 -3.89 21.74 -14.10
N LEU A 119 -3.19 22.69 -14.73
CA LEU A 119 -1.73 22.66 -14.83
C LEU A 119 -1.08 22.78 -13.44
N SER A 120 -1.58 23.70 -12.61
CA SER A 120 -1.08 23.92 -11.24
C SER A 120 -1.36 22.73 -10.31
N GLU A 121 -2.55 22.14 -10.39
CA GLU A 121 -2.89 20.95 -9.60
C GLU A 121 -2.12 19.71 -10.05
N PHE A 122 -1.91 19.53 -11.36
CA PHE A 122 -1.07 18.47 -11.91
C PHE A 122 0.38 18.61 -11.45
N GLU A 123 0.95 19.80 -11.54
CA GLU A 123 2.31 20.09 -11.07
C GLU A 123 2.45 19.82 -9.56
N ARG A 124 1.46 20.24 -8.76
CA ARG A 124 1.45 19.98 -7.31
C ARG A 124 1.38 18.49 -7.00
N ARG A 125 0.50 17.74 -7.67
CA ARG A 125 0.38 16.27 -7.53
C ARG A 125 1.68 15.59 -7.93
N ARG A 126 2.31 16.04 -9.02
CA ARG A 126 3.60 15.51 -9.51
C ARG A 126 4.73 15.78 -8.52
N ARG A 127 4.83 17.00 -7.98
CA ARG A 127 5.84 17.34 -6.94
C ARG A 127 5.66 16.47 -5.69
N LEU A 128 4.43 16.31 -5.20
CA LEU A 128 4.14 15.43 -4.07
C LEU A 128 4.54 13.98 -4.36
N GLN A 129 4.22 13.47 -5.55
CA GLN A 129 4.60 12.11 -5.93
C GLN A 129 6.12 11.93 -5.94
N LEU A 130 6.86 12.85 -6.57
CA LEU A 130 8.32 12.80 -6.60
C LEU A 130 8.93 12.89 -5.20
N ALA A 131 8.38 13.75 -4.33
CA ALA A 131 8.81 13.86 -2.94
C ALA A 131 8.61 12.54 -2.16
N ILE A 132 7.47 11.89 -2.35
CA ILE A 132 7.20 10.56 -1.75
C ILE A 132 8.18 9.50 -2.27
N GLU A 133 8.53 9.54 -3.56
CA GLU A 133 9.45 8.58 -4.17
C GLU A 133 10.88 8.69 -3.63
N GLN A 134 11.30 9.89 -3.21
CA GLN A 134 12.61 10.16 -2.62
C GLN A 134 12.73 9.76 -1.15
N LEU A 135 11.61 9.43 -0.49
CA LEU A 135 11.65 8.97 0.90
C LEU A 135 12.38 7.61 1.02
N PRO A 136 13.11 7.39 2.12
CA PRO A 136 13.60 6.06 2.48
C PRO A 136 12.46 5.03 2.47
N GLU A 137 12.74 3.81 2.01
CA GLU A 137 11.73 2.78 1.72
C GLU A 137 10.74 2.56 2.88
N GLU A 138 11.25 2.48 4.11
CA GLU A 138 10.42 2.26 5.30
C GLU A 138 9.51 3.45 5.63
N GLN A 139 10.01 4.67 5.41
CA GLN A 139 9.26 5.92 5.62
C GLN A 139 8.19 6.08 4.53
N ARG A 140 8.57 5.81 3.27
CA ARG A 140 7.65 5.79 2.13
C ARG A 140 6.52 4.80 2.35
N THR A 141 6.84 3.57 2.75
CA THR A 141 5.85 2.53 3.02
C THR A 141 4.86 2.96 4.09
N ALA A 142 5.33 3.50 5.21
CA ALA A 142 4.47 3.99 6.28
C ALA A 142 3.52 5.10 5.79
N VAL A 143 4.02 6.06 5.00
CA VAL A 143 3.20 7.12 4.42
C VAL A 143 2.18 6.57 3.42
N LEU A 144 2.56 5.65 2.52
CA LEU A 144 1.64 5.09 1.55
C LEU A 144 0.53 4.27 2.21
N LEU A 145 0.84 3.52 3.27
CA LEU A 145 -0.18 2.81 4.06
C LEU A 145 -1.19 3.79 4.68
N ARG A 146 -0.72 4.93 5.18
CA ARG A 146 -1.61 6.01 5.68
C ARG A 146 -2.41 6.66 4.55
N LEU A 147 -1.77 7.06 3.45
CA LEU A 147 -2.43 7.85 2.40
C LEU A 147 -3.43 7.05 1.57
N GLU A 148 -3.12 5.78 1.27
CA GLU A 148 -3.97 4.96 0.38
C GLU A 148 -5.05 4.19 1.13
N ASN A 149 -4.85 3.92 2.42
CA ASN A 149 -5.71 3.02 3.21
C ASN A 149 -6.14 3.61 4.57
N ASP A 150 -5.78 4.87 4.88
CA ASP A 150 -6.09 5.58 6.13
C ASP A 150 -5.71 4.82 7.41
N LEU A 151 -4.64 4.02 7.35
CA LEU A 151 -4.23 3.21 8.50
C LEU A 151 -3.74 4.05 9.67
N SER A 152 -4.12 3.65 10.88
CA SER A 152 -3.59 4.19 12.13
C SER A 152 -2.11 3.85 12.33
N VAL A 153 -1.47 4.49 13.31
CA VAL A 153 -0.05 4.18 13.62
C VAL A 153 0.10 2.74 14.09
N GLU A 154 -0.88 2.24 14.84
CA GLU A 154 -0.95 0.88 15.37
C GLU A 154 -1.13 -0.12 14.23
N GLU A 155 -2.02 0.16 13.28
CA GLU A 155 -2.25 -0.70 12.11
C GLU A 155 -1.03 -0.72 11.18
N ILE A 156 -0.33 0.41 11.00
CA ILE A 156 0.92 0.46 10.23
C ILE A 156 2.00 -0.38 10.92
N ALA A 157 2.11 -0.29 12.26
CA ALA A 157 3.05 -1.08 13.04
C ALA A 157 2.78 -2.59 12.84
N GLU A 158 1.51 -2.99 12.86
CA GLU A 158 1.08 -4.37 12.62
C GLU A 158 1.39 -4.84 11.19
N VAL A 159 1.01 -4.08 10.16
CA VAL A 159 1.31 -4.39 8.75
C VAL A 159 2.80 -4.55 8.51
N THR A 160 3.61 -3.68 9.10
CA THR A 160 5.07 -3.65 8.85
C THR A 160 5.89 -4.48 9.85
N GLY A 161 5.25 -5.12 10.84
CA GLY A 161 5.92 -5.96 11.83
C GLY A 161 6.88 -5.21 12.76
N VAL A 162 6.70 -3.90 12.95
CA VAL A 162 7.56 -3.07 13.81
C VAL A 162 6.81 -2.56 15.04
N GLY A 163 7.54 -2.03 16.03
CA GLY A 163 6.91 -1.40 17.19
C GLY A 163 6.17 -0.09 16.85
N ARG A 164 5.12 0.23 17.63
CA ARG A 164 4.32 1.47 17.47
C ARG A 164 5.17 2.74 17.38
N GLU A 165 6.16 2.89 18.26
CA GLU A 165 7.05 4.07 18.27
C GLU A 165 7.93 4.15 17.01
N THR A 166 8.32 3.01 16.45
CA THR A 166 9.06 2.95 15.17
C THR A 166 8.16 3.40 14.02
N ALA A 167 6.94 2.88 13.93
CA ALA A 167 5.96 3.30 12.92
C ALA A 167 5.65 4.80 13.01
N LYS A 168 5.43 5.31 14.23
CA LYS A 168 5.21 6.73 14.52
C LYS A 168 6.39 7.58 14.06
N SER A 169 7.61 7.15 14.37
CA SER A 169 8.82 7.88 13.99
C SER A 169 9.01 7.90 12.48
N ARG A 170 8.78 6.76 11.79
CA ARG A 170 8.82 6.69 10.31
C ARG A 170 7.85 7.69 9.68
N LEU A 171 6.60 7.73 10.14
CA LEU A 171 5.62 8.72 9.68
C LEU A 171 6.06 10.16 9.95
N ARG A 172 6.53 10.44 11.17
CA ARG A 172 6.97 11.79 11.55
C ARG A 172 8.11 12.28 10.64
N TYR A 173 9.15 11.46 10.45
CA TYR A 173 10.28 11.83 9.60
C TYR A 173 9.88 11.98 8.14
N ALA A 174 9.02 11.09 7.64
CA ALA A 174 8.49 11.20 6.29
C ALA A 174 7.71 12.51 6.09
N MET A 175 6.80 12.84 7.01
CA MET A 175 6.02 14.07 6.93
C MET A 175 6.88 15.33 7.03
N ASN A 176 7.95 15.32 7.83
CA ASN A 176 8.88 16.44 7.90
C ASN A 176 9.63 16.63 6.58
N ARG A 177 10.17 15.54 6.01
CA ARG A 177 10.83 15.55 4.68
C ARG A 177 9.90 16.07 3.59
N LEU A 178 8.65 15.59 3.56
CA LEU A 178 7.67 16.03 2.56
C LEU A 178 7.34 17.53 2.72
N ARG A 179 7.25 18.06 3.95
CA ARG A 179 7.04 19.49 4.18
C ARG A 179 8.23 20.32 3.71
N GLU A 180 9.45 19.88 4.00
CA GLU A 180 10.68 20.55 3.56
C GLU A 180 10.75 20.63 2.03
N GLN A 181 10.52 19.50 1.34
CA GLN A 181 10.60 19.43 -0.12
C GLN A 181 9.47 20.14 -0.88
N LEU A 182 8.33 20.37 -0.23
CA LEU A 182 7.17 21.04 -0.84
C LEU A 182 7.06 22.53 -0.46
N ALA A 183 7.89 23.00 0.47
CA ALA A 183 7.99 24.42 0.81
C ALA A 183 8.92 25.20 -0.13
N GLU A 184 9.75 24.49 -0.91
CA GLU A 184 10.55 25.01 -2.04
C GLU A 184 9.74 25.06 -3.35
#